data_AF-A0A447X7W4-F1
#
_entry.id   AF-A0A447X7W4-F1
#
_cell.length_a   1.000
_cell.length_b   1.000
_cell.length_c   1.000
_cell.angle_alpha   90.00
_cell.angle_beta   90.00
_cell.angle_gamma   90.00
#
_symmetry.space_group_name_H-M   'P 1'
#
loop_
_entity.id
_entity.type
_entity.pdbx_description
1 polymer ?
#
loop_
_entity_poly.entity_id
_entity_poly.type
_entity_poly.pdbx_seq_one_letter_code
_entity_poly.pdbx_strand_id
1 'polypeptide(L)'
;MHSRKGKIITRAQVSDRPNKGAIYMTYQWWIGACNELVTENLSPITKTPEYKYCAVRVESIADQRAAEQYVIDEYNKLKTRLREAALA
;
A
#
# COMPACT_ATOMS: atom_id res chain seq x y z
N MET A 1 0.03 6.16 4.79
CA MET A 1 -0.84 5.31 5.63
C MET A 1 0.01 4.41 6.50
N HIS A 2 -0.37 4.24 7.76
CA HIS A 2 0.35 3.47 8.76
C HIS A 2 -0.52 2.35 9.33
N SER A 3 0.07 1.18 9.57
CA SER A 3 -0.50 0.10 10.38
C SER A 3 0.54 -0.38 11.40
N ARG A 4 0.20 -1.42 12.18
CA ARG A 4 1.17 -2.09 13.06
C ARG A 4 2.29 -2.81 12.28
N LYS A 5 2.02 -3.23 11.04
CA LYS A 5 2.94 -3.99 10.20
C LYS A 5 3.90 -3.09 9.41
N GLY A 6 3.44 -1.92 8.99
CA GLY A 6 4.25 -1.05 8.15
C GLY A 6 3.60 0.28 7.82
N LYS A 7 4.22 0.95 6.86
CA LYS A 7 3.77 2.23 6.30
C LYS A 7 3.86 2.15 4.79
N ILE A 8 2.82 2.64 4.11
CA ILE A 8 2.79 2.77 2.66
C ILE A 8 2.39 4.17 2.22
N ILE A 9 2.75 4.53 0.99
CA ILE A 9 2.28 5.73 0.30
C ILE A 9 1.21 5.35 -0.73
N THR A 10 0.18 6.18 -0.88
CA THR A 10 -0.83 6.00 -1.94
C THR A 10 -1.50 7.34 -2.21
N ARG A 11 -2.10 7.50 -3.39
CA ARG A 11 -2.87 8.68 -3.75
C ARG A 11 -4.29 8.54 -3.21
N ALA A 12 -4.77 9.57 -2.52
CA ALA A 12 -6.15 9.59 -2.04
C ALA A 12 -7.12 9.92 -3.18
N GLN A 13 -8.21 9.15 -3.29
CA GLN A 13 -9.34 9.45 -4.16
C GLN A 13 -10.59 9.62 -3.30
N VAL A 14 -10.94 10.87 -3.00
CA VAL A 14 -12.08 11.21 -2.15
C VAL A 14 -13.36 11.15 -2.98
N SER A 15 -14.36 10.43 -2.49
CA SER A 15 -15.69 10.34 -3.09
C SER A 15 -16.69 9.86 -2.04
N ASP A 16 -17.99 9.91 -2.36
CA ASP A 16 -19.05 9.42 -1.47
C ASP A 16 -19.27 7.90 -1.53
N ARG A 17 -18.52 7.20 -2.39
CA ARG A 17 -18.66 5.75 -2.59
C ARG A 17 -18.11 4.93 -1.41
N PRO A 18 -16.93 5.24 -0.84
CA PRO A 18 -16.45 4.60 0.39
C PRO A 18 -17.31 4.98 1.61
N ASN A 19 -17.60 3.99 2.46
CA ASN A 19 -18.31 4.24 3.72
C ASN A 19 -17.48 5.09 4.68
N LYS A 20 -18.13 5.99 5.43
CA LYS A 20 -17.49 6.78 6.48
C LYS A 20 -16.82 5.85 7.51
N GLY A 21 -15.55 6.12 7.80
CA GLY A 21 -14.75 5.34 8.74
C GLY A 21 -14.01 4.15 8.11
N ALA A 22 -14.23 3.87 6.82
CA ALA A 22 -13.50 2.86 6.08
C ALA A 22 -12.80 3.47 4.85
N ILE A 23 -11.71 2.84 4.44
CA ILE A 23 -11.02 3.13 3.19
C ILE A 23 -10.82 1.83 2.42
N TYR A 24 -10.59 1.94 1.12
CA TYR A 24 -10.40 0.78 0.25
C TYR A 24 -9.09 0.93 -0.51
N MET A 25 -8.35 -0.17 -0.59
CA MET A 25 -7.12 -0.30 -1.36
C MET A 25 -7.10 -1.62 -2.09
N THR A 26 -6.28 -1.69 -3.13
CA THR A 26 -6.16 -2.86 -3.99
C THR A 26 -4.71 -3.34 -4.01
N TYR A 27 -4.51 -4.66 -4.18
CA TYR A 27 -3.22 -5.33 -3.97
C TYR A 27 -2.39 -5.51 -5.24
N GLN A 28 -2.73 -4.84 -6.35
CA GLN A 28 -2.02 -4.99 -7.63
C GLN A 28 -0.78 -4.09 -7.75
N TRP A 29 -0.58 -3.16 -6.81
CA TRP A 29 0.46 -2.15 -6.89
C TRP A 29 1.74 -2.59 -6.19
N TRP A 30 2.89 -2.42 -6.84
CA TRP A 30 4.20 -2.64 -6.22
C TRP A 30 4.61 -1.48 -5.30
N ILE A 31 4.45 -0.24 -5.77
CA ILE A 31 4.61 0.94 -4.92
C ILE A 31 3.27 1.21 -4.24
N GLY A 32 3.29 1.35 -2.92
CA GLY A 32 2.05 1.44 -2.15
C GLY A 32 1.33 0.10 -1.97
N ALA A 33 2.08 -1.01 -1.97
CA ALA A 33 1.54 -2.36 -1.79
C ALA A 33 0.76 -2.49 -0.49
N CYS A 34 -0.57 -2.58 -0.57
CA CYS A 34 -1.42 -2.57 0.63
C CYS A 34 -1.16 -3.78 1.55
N ASN A 35 -0.66 -4.89 1.01
CA ASN A 35 -0.33 -6.09 1.78
C ASN A 35 0.79 -5.85 2.80
N GLU A 36 1.66 -4.86 2.60
CA GLU A 36 2.67 -4.44 3.59
C GLU A 36 2.04 -3.89 4.89
N LEU A 37 0.76 -3.54 4.85
CA LEU A 37 0.02 -3.09 6.03
C LEU A 37 -0.73 -4.22 6.73
N VAL A 38 -1.06 -5.29 6.03
CA VAL A 38 -2.02 -6.28 6.52
C VAL A 38 -1.32 -7.34 7.37
N THR A 39 -1.89 -7.64 8.53
CA THR A 39 -1.41 -8.75 9.35
C THR A 39 -1.95 -10.07 8.78
N GLU A 40 -1.11 -11.10 8.75
CA GLU A 40 -1.53 -12.47 8.40
C GLU A 40 -2.35 -13.09 9.53
N ASN A 41 -3.58 -12.61 9.71
CA ASN A 41 -4.56 -13.23 10.57
C ASN A 41 -5.21 -14.38 9.79
N LEU A 42 -4.67 -15.58 9.94
CA LEU A 42 -5.10 -16.76 9.18
C LEU A 42 -6.29 -17.44 9.86
N SER A 43 -7.30 -17.80 9.07
CA SER A 43 -8.41 -18.64 9.51
C SER A 43 -7.88 -19.93 10.14
N PRO A 44 -8.38 -20.35 11.33
CA PRO A 44 -7.91 -21.56 11.98
C PRO A 44 -8.21 -22.82 11.15
N ILE A 45 -9.26 -22.79 10.33
CA ILE A 45 -9.76 -23.92 9.52
C ILE A 45 -9.01 -24.02 8.18
N THR A 46 -9.06 -22.96 7.38
CA THR A 46 -8.62 -22.99 5.97
C THR A 46 -7.28 -22.32 5.72
N LYS A 47 -6.70 -21.69 6.74
CA LYS A 47 -5.51 -20.84 6.63
C LYS A 47 -5.67 -19.65 5.68
N THR A 48 -6.91 -19.26 5.37
CA THR A 48 -7.19 -18.07 4.55
C THR A 48 -6.91 -16.79 5.35
N PRO A 49 -6.15 -15.82 4.82
CA PRO A 49 -5.85 -14.57 5.52
C PRO A 49 -7.00 -13.56 5.52
N GLU A 50 -7.11 -12.79 6.60
CA GLU A 50 -8.05 -11.67 6.73
C GLU A 50 -7.59 -10.41 5.97
N TYR A 51 -7.63 -10.44 4.64
CA TYR A 51 -7.22 -9.28 3.82
C TYR A 51 -8.28 -8.18 3.68
N LYS A 52 -9.50 -8.43 4.16
CA LYS A 52 -10.62 -7.48 4.02
C LYS A 52 -10.72 -6.49 5.18
N TYR A 53 -9.94 -6.69 6.26
CA TYR A 53 -9.94 -5.80 7.41
C TYR A 53 -8.51 -5.58 7.91
N CYS A 54 -8.14 -4.31 8.09
CA CYS A 54 -6.87 -3.93 8.68
C CYS A 54 -7.01 -2.57 9.36
N ALA A 55 -6.59 -2.47 10.62
CA ALA A 55 -6.57 -1.20 11.33
C ALA A 55 -5.42 -0.33 10.82
N VAL A 56 -5.77 0.83 10.28
CA VAL A 56 -4.83 1.76 9.64
C VAL A 56 -5.09 3.21 10.05
N ARG A 57 -4.05 4.03 10.01
CA ARG A 57 -4.10 5.49 10.17
C ARG A 57 -3.73 6.17 8.87
N VAL A 58 -4.62 7.02 8.36
CA VAL A 58 -4.37 7.87 7.21
C VAL A 58 -3.77 9.19 7.69
N GLU A 59 -2.72 9.65 7.02
CA GLU A 59 -2.01 10.89 7.32
C GLU A 59 -1.84 11.67 6.03
N SER A 60 -2.13 12.97 6.08
CA SER A 60 -1.94 13.88 4.95
C SER A 60 -0.47 14.21 4.77
N ILE A 61 -0.03 14.37 3.52
CA ILE A 61 1.32 14.82 3.19
C ILE A 61 1.24 16.29 2.80
N ALA A 62 2.03 17.16 3.44
CA ALA A 62 2.02 18.59 3.15
C ALA A 62 2.75 18.91 1.83
N ASP A 63 3.98 18.40 1.68
CA ASP A 63 4.78 18.59 0.47
C ASP A 63 4.40 17.55 -0.61
N GLN A 64 3.44 17.92 -1.44
CA GLN A 64 2.97 17.07 -2.54
C GLN A 64 4.03 16.89 -3.62
N ARG A 65 4.90 17.89 -3.87
CA ARG A 65 5.91 17.79 -4.94
C ARG A 65 6.97 16.75 -4.59
N ALA A 66 7.44 16.77 -3.34
CA ALA A 66 8.35 15.75 -2.84
C ALA A 66 7.70 14.36 -2.83
N ALA A 67 6.41 14.27 -2.48
CA ALA A 67 5.68 13.00 -2.48
C ALA A 67 5.55 12.38 -3.88
N GLU A 68 5.24 13.19 -4.90
CA GLU A 68 5.16 12.75 -6.29
C GLU A 68 6.53 12.28 -6.80
N GLN A 69 7.59 13.03 -6.49
CA GLN A 69 8.96 12.62 -6.86
C GLN A 69 9.35 11.30 -6.18
N TYR A 70 9.03 11.14 -4.90
CA TYR A 70 9.30 9.91 -4.15
C TYR A 70 8.67 8.68 -4.83
N VAL A 71 7.42 8.78 -5.29
CA VAL A 71 6.75 7.65 -5.98
C VAL A 71 7.47 7.29 -7.28
N ILE A 72 7.90 8.30 -8.07
CA ILE A 72 8.65 8.10 -9.31
C ILE A 72 9.98 7.41 -9.02
N ASP A 73 10.71 7.90 -8.02
CA ASP A 73 12.03 7.38 -7.66
C ASP A 73 11.94 5.92 -7.19
N GLU A 74 11.01 5.60 -6.28
CA GLU A 74 10.84 4.24 -5.78
C GLU A 74 10.39 3.27 -6.88
N TYR A 75 9.49 3.70 -7.76
CA TYR A 75 9.09 2.90 -8.92
C TYR A 75 10.27 2.62 -9.86
N ASN A 76 11.05 3.65 -10.19
CA ASN A 76 12.21 3.51 -11.08
C ASN A 76 13.28 2.60 -10.46
N LYS A 77 13.57 2.75 -9.17
CA LYS A 77 14.49 1.86 -8.43
C LYS A 77 14.05 0.40 -8.55
N LEU A 78 12.78 0.12 -8.26
CA LEU A 78 12.25 -1.23 -8.34
C LEU A 78 12.32 -1.81 -9.76
N LYS A 79 11.92 -1.00 -10.75
CA LYS A 79 11.93 -1.39 -12.16
C LYS A 79 13.34 -1.70 -12.65
N THR A 80 14.31 -0.84 -12.35
CA THR A 80 15.72 -1.03 -12.71
C THR A 80 16.28 -2.29 -12.04
N ARG A 81 16.05 -2.47 -10.74
CA ARG A 81 16.50 -3.65 -10.00
C ARG A 81 16.00 -4.96 -10.60
N LEU A 82 14.70 -5.02 -10.91
CA LEU A 82 14.11 -6.23 -11.52
C LEU A 82 14.60 -6.44 -12.96
N ARG A 83 14.83 -5.36 -13.72
CA ARG A 83 15.39 -5.43 -15.07
C ARG A 83 16.82 -5.99 -15.04
N GLU A 84 17.66 -5.50 -14.16
CA GLU A 84 19.05 -5.97 -14.03
C GLU A 84 19.11 -7.44 -13.62
N ALA A 85 18.31 -7.84 -12.63
CA ALA A 85 18.25 -9.24 -12.18
C ALA A 85 17.73 -10.22 -13.26
N ALA A 86 16.94 -9.74 -14.23
CA ALA A 86 16.42 -10.56 -15.32
C ALA A 86 17.36 -10.63 -16.54
N LEU A 87 18.30 -9.68 -16.67
CA LEU A 87 19.23 -9.58 -17.79
C LEU A 87 20.65 -10.04 -17.43
N ALA A 88 20.94 -10.23 -16.14
CA ALA A 88 22.14 -10.89 -15.64
C ALA A 88 21.97 -12.42 -15.71
#